data_AF-A0A9J5X8A0-F1
#
_entry.id   AF-A0A9J5X8A0-F1
#
_cell.length_a   1.000
_cell.length_b   1.000
_cell.length_c   1.000
_cell.angle_alpha   90.00
_cell.angle_beta   90.00
_cell.angle_gamma   90.00
#
_symmetry.space_group_name_H-M   'P 1'
#
loop_
_entity.id
_entity.type
_entity.pdbx_description
1 polymer ?
#
loop_
_entity_poly.entity_id
_entity_poly.type
_entity_poly.pdbx_seq_one_letter_code
_entity_poly.pdbx_strand_id
1 'polypeptide(L)'
;MSKLDLSKEGTNITVNSVHPGLIMTSLMRPSAFLMWAATTCYVALHPSFKGVTGKYYYDCNEHKPSKLARDDALAKNLWDFSNLINSSLKT
;
A
#
# COMPACT_ATOMS: atom_id res chain seq x y z
N MET A 1 8.96 -0.60 -4.99
CA MET A 1 8.25 -1.21 -3.85
C MET A 1 8.43 -2.71 -3.99
N SER A 2 9.69 -3.10 -3.92
CA SER A 2 10.15 -4.48 -3.81
C SER A 2 9.33 -5.15 -2.72
N LYS A 3 8.87 -6.37 -3.00
CA LYS A 3 8.24 -7.29 -2.04
C LYS A 3 8.71 -6.95 -0.63
N LEU A 4 7.83 -6.34 0.16
CA LEU A 4 8.03 -6.19 1.58
C LEU A 4 8.35 -7.60 2.09
N ASP A 5 9.59 -7.78 2.55
CA ASP A 5 10.24 -9.06 2.86
C ASP A 5 9.63 -9.71 4.13
N LEU A 6 8.39 -9.35 4.48
CA LEU A 6 7.58 -9.90 5.58
C LEU A 6 7.21 -11.38 5.37
N SER A 7 7.44 -11.95 4.18
CA SER A 7 7.28 -13.39 3.96
C SER A 7 8.36 -14.23 4.65
N LYS A 8 9.37 -13.62 5.27
CA LYS A 8 10.47 -14.36 5.93
C LYS A 8 10.14 -14.89 7.33
N GLU A 9 9.01 -14.53 7.94
CA GLU A 9 8.65 -14.98 9.30
C GLU A 9 7.69 -16.19 9.38
N GLY A 10 7.44 -16.90 8.27
CA GLY A 10 6.52 -18.06 8.28
C GLY A 10 5.05 -17.69 8.49
N THR A 11 4.73 -16.40 8.53
CA THR A 11 3.38 -15.86 8.64
C THR A 11 2.75 -15.69 7.26
N ASN A 12 1.53 -16.16 7.05
CA ASN A 12 0.75 -16.02 5.82
C ASN A 12 0.23 -14.58 5.65
N ILE A 13 1.14 -13.61 5.56
CA ILE A 13 0.83 -12.19 5.43
C ILE A 13 0.93 -11.78 3.97
N THR A 14 -0.12 -11.14 3.47
CA THR A 14 -0.16 -10.48 2.16
C THR A 14 -0.10 -8.98 2.32
N VAL A 15 0.64 -8.29 1.46
CA VAL A 15 0.75 -6.83 1.49
C VAL A 15 0.43 -6.28 0.11
N ASN A 16 -0.62 -5.48 0.00
CA ASN A 16 -1.02 -4.81 -1.23
C ASN A 16 -1.23 -3.32 -0.97
N SER A 17 -1.10 -2.52 -2.02
CA SER A 17 -1.35 -1.09 -1.98
C SER A 17 -2.70 -0.81 -2.63
N VAL A 18 -3.50 0.07 -2.03
CA VAL A 18 -4.80 0.48 -2.58
C VAL A 18 -4.87 1.98 -2.67
N HIS A 19 -5.42 2.49 -3.76
CA HIS A 19 -5.89 3.85 -3.82
C HIS A 19 -7.38 3.85 -3.43
N PRO A 20 -7.73 4.38 -2.25
CA PRO A 20 -9.08 4.24 -1.71
C PRO A 20 -10.13 5.12 -2.42
N GLY A 21 -9.71 5.88 -3.44
CA GLY A 21 -10.49 6.96 -4.03
C GLY A 21 -10.38 8.25 -3.20
N LEU A 22 -11.14 9.26 -3.56
CA LEU A 22 -11.05 10.63 -3.03
C LEU A 22 -11.73 10.84 -1.67
N ILE A 23 -11.35 10.19 -0.56
CA ILE A 23 -12.20 10.21 0.65
C ILE A 23 -12.49 11.61 1.25
N MET A 24 -13.76 11.90 1.57
CA MET A 24 -14.25 13.02 2.41
C MET A 24 -13.80 12.83 3.86
N THR A 25 -12.50 12.92 4.06
CA THR A 25 -11.89 13.14 5.37
C THR A 25 -11.59 14.62 5.52
N SER A 26 -11.31 15.11 6.73
CA SER A 26 -10.90 16.51 6.91
C SER A 26 -9.64 16.92 6.11
N LEU A 27 -8.90 15.97 5.53
CA LEU A 27 -7.83 16.22 4.55
C LEU A 27 -8.35 16.71 3.18
N MET A 28 -9.60 16.41 2.80
CA MET A 28 -10.22 16.83 1.54
C MET A 28 -11.56 17.53 1.79
N ARG A 29 -11.52 18.86 1.86
CA ARG A 29 -12.71 19.74 1.88
C ARG A 29 -13.59 19.47 0.64
N PRO A 30 -14.91 19.66 0.73
CA PRO A 30 -15.87 18.90 -0.06
C PRO A 30 -15.84 19.28 -1.54
N SER A 31 -15.30 18.41 -2.38
CA SER A 31 -15.61 18.36 -3.82
C SER A 31 -16.12 16.96 -4.14
N ALA A 32 -17.36 16.92 -4.63
CA ALA A 32 -18.17 15.73 -4.80
C ALA A 32 -17.57 14.73 -5.82
N PHE A 33 -17.39 13.46 -5.42
CA PHE A 33 -17.86 12.24 -6.12
C PHE A 33 -17.40 10.98 -5.36
N LEU A 34 -18.36 10.29 -4.71
CA LEU A 34 -18.13 9.21 -3.73
C LEU A 34 -18.18 7.82 -4.38
N MET A 35 -17.06 7.08 -4.34
CA MET A 35 -17.05 5.62 -4.54
C MET A 35 -15.90 5.03 -3.72
N TRP A 36 -16.07 5.00 -2.39
CA TRP A 36 -14.98 4.77 -1.44
C TRP A 36 -15.23 3.57 -0.54
N ALA A 37 -14.16 2.99 -0.02
CA ALA A 37 -14.05 1.73 0.74
C ALA A 37 -14.20 0.43 -0.07
N ALA A 38 -14.91 0.40 -1.21
CA ALA A 38 -15.11 -0.83 -1.96
C ALA A 38 -13.80 -1.54 -2.34
N THR A 39 -12.82 -0.79 -2.87
CA THR A 39 -11.51 -1.36 -3.25
C THR A 39 -10.76 -1.91 -2.03
N THR A 40 -10.74 -1.18 -0.92
CA THR A 40 -10.06 -1.61 0.31
C THR A 40 -10.70 -2.87 0.88
N CYS A 41 -12.03 -2.90 1.01
CA CYS A 41 -12.77 -4.06 1.50
C CYS A 41 -12.62 -5.27 0.56
N TYR A 42 -12.67 -5.05 -0.75
CA TYR A 42 -12.49 -6.09 -1.74
C TYR A 42 -11.10 -6.74 -1.64
N VAL A 43 -10.04 -5.93 -1.63
CA VAL A 43 -8.66 -6.43 -1.54
C VAL A 43 -8.37 -7.10 -0.19
N ALA A 44 -8.99 -6.64 0.91
CA ALA A 44 -8.76 -7.18 2.24
C ALA A 44 -9.55 -8.46 2.54
N LEU A 45 -10.77 -8.60 2.01
CA LEU A 45 -11.72 -9.64 2.45
C LEU A 45 -12.03 -10.68 1.37
N HIS A 46 -11.86 -10.36 0.09
CA HIS A 46 -12.33 -11.25 -0.97
C HIS A 46 -11.43 -12.50 -1.09
N PRO A 47 -12.00 -13.73 -1.15
CA PRO A 47 -11.21 -14.97 -1.18
C PRO A 47 -10.18 -15.05 -2.30
N SER A 48 -10.41 -14.36 -3.42
CA SER A 48 -9.46 -14.31 -4.54
C SER A 48 -8.13 -13.64 -4.20
N PHE A 49 -8.03 -12.95 -3.06
CA PHE A 49 -6.81 -12.27 -2.61
C PHE A 49 -5.94 -13.10 -1.68
N LYS A 50 -6.34 -14.34 -1.38
CA LYS A 50 -5.51 -15.26 -0.59
C LYS A 50 -4.17 -15.49 -1.30
N GLY A 51 -3.08 -15.07 -0.65
CA GLY A 51 -1.72 -15.18 -1.20
C GLY A 51 -1.35 -14.12 -2.25
N VAL A 52 -2.25 -13.19 -2.58
CA VAL A 52 -1.96 -12.10 -3.51
C VAL A 52 -1.19 -11.00 -2.77
N THR A 53 0.03 -10.70 -3.20
CA THR A 53 0.91 -9.72 -2.55
C THR A 53 1.68 -8.88 -3.57
N GLY A 54 2.08 -7.67 -3.19
CA GLY A 54 2.87 -6.74 -4.00
C GLY A 54 2.10 -6.06 -5.13
N LYS A 55 0.76 -6.07 -5.08
CA LYS A 55 -0.11 -5.51 -6.11
C LYS A 55 -0.67 -4.14 -5.74
N TYR A 56 -1.09 -3.37 -6.73
CA TYR A 56 -1.68 -2.05 -6.55
C TYR A 56 -3.08 -2.01 -7.16
N TYR A 57 -4.07 -1.57 -6.39
CA TYR A 57 -5.47 -1.56 -6.83
C TYR A 57 -6.08 -0.16 -6.77
N TYR A 58 -6.93 0.11 -7.75
CA TYR A 58 -7.77 1.29 -7.83
C TYR A 58 -9.09 0.86 -8.47
N ASP A 59 -10.21 1.34 -7.92
CA ASP A 59 -11.55 1.01 -8.40
C ASP A 59 -11.78 -0.52 -8.56
N CYS A 60 -11.39 -1.30 -7.54
CA CYS A 60 -11.43 -2.76 -7.50
C CYS A 60 -10.63 -3.50 -8.60
N ASN A 61 -9.83 -2.79 -9.40
CA ASN A 61 -9.03 -3.34 -10.50
C ASN A 61 -7.53 -3.24 -10.19
N GLU A 62 -6.71 -4.16 -10.72
CA GLU A 62 -5.25 -4.08 -10.62
C GLU A 62 -4.73 -3.01 -11.57
N HIS A 63 -3.87 -2.12 -11.08
CA HIS A 63 -3.23 -1.08 -11.87
C HIS A 63 -1.71 -1.13 -11.74
N LYS A 64 -1.02 -0.69 -12.79
CA LYS A 64 0.45 -0.56 -12.78
C LYS A 64 0.87 0.73 -12.07
N PRO A 65 1.68 0.66 -11.00
CA PRO A 65 2.19 1.86 -10.34
C PRO A 65 3.15 2.67 -11.21
N SER A 66 3.44 3.89 -10.76
CA SER A 66 4.44 4.77 -11.38
C SER A 66 5.83 4.09 -11.50
N LYS A 67 6.71 4.64 -12.34
CA LYS A 67 8.08 4.10 -12.52
C LYS A 67 8.86 4.13 -11.20
N LEU A 68 8.80 5.24 -10.47
CA LEU A 68 9.47 5.41 -9.17
C LEU A 68 8.93 4.44 -8.12
N ALA A 69 7.62 4.21 -8.09
CA ALA A 69 7.01 3.24 -7.17
C ALA A 69 7.49 1.79 -7.43
N ARG A 70 8.06 1.50 -8.60
CA ARG A 70 8.61 0.20 -8.99
C ARG A 70 10.14 0.16 -8.95
N ASP A 71 10.80 1.20 -8.47
CA ASP A 71 12.23 1.24 -8.27
C ASP A 71 12.59 0.61 -6.91
N ASP A 72 13.33 -0.49 -6.96
CA ASP A 72 13.72 -1.26 -5.77
C ASP A 72 14.91 -0.65 -5.04
N ALA A 73 15.82 0.02 -5.76
CA ALA A 73 16.93 0.72 -5.15
C ALA A 73 16.43 1.94 -4.38
N LEU A 74 15.52 2.71 -4.98
CA LEU A 74 14.87 3.84 -4.31
C LEU A 74 14.06 3.39 -3.08
N ALA A 75 13.34 2.28 -3.20
CA ALA A 75 12.58 1.73 -2.07
C ALA A 75 13.48 1.32 -0.90
N LYS A 76 14.63 0.68 -1.18
CA LYS A 76 15.62 0.31 -0.16
C LYS A 76 16.21 1.54 0.53
N ASN A 77 16.64 2.54 -0.25
CA ASN A 77 17.19 3.78 0.29
C ASN A 77 16.18 4.50 1.20
N LEU A 78 14.91 4.57 0.80
CA LEU A 78 13.85 5.18 1.60
C LEU A 78 13.61 4.42 2.92
N TRP A 79 13.66 3.08 2.88
CA TRP A 79 13.51 2.25 4.06
C TRP A 79 14.66 2.45 5.07
N ASP A 80 15.89 2.40 4.58
CA ASP A 80 17.09 2.56 5.41
C ASP A 80 17.12 3.95 6.06
N PHE A 81 16.78 5.00 5.30
CA PHE A 81 16.65 6.35 5.82
C PHE A 81 15.55 6.48 6.88
N SER A 82 14.40 5.83 6.68
CA SER A 82 13.29 5.84 7.63
C SER A 82 13.66 5.16 8.95
N ASN A 83 14.41 4.05 8.90
CA ASN A 83 14.91 3.36 10.10
C ASN A 83 15.97 4.17 10.84
N LEU A 84 16.82 4.91 10.13
CA LEU A 84 17.77 5.84 10.73
C LEU A 84 17.02 6.90 11.57
N ILE A 85 16.03 7.58 10.96
CA ILE A 85 15.22 8.59 11.66
C ILE A 85 14.55 7.98 12.90
N ASN A 86 13.89 6.84 12.75
CA ASN A 86 13.17 6.20 13.86
C ASN A 86 14.13 5.84 15.02
N SER A 87 15.34 5.39 14.71
CA SER A 87 16.36 5.08 15.72
C SER A 87 16.85 6.33 16.44
N SER A 88 16.95 7.46 15.76
CA SER A 88 17.35 8.74 16.35
C SER A 88 16.27 9.40 17.21
N LEU A 89 15.00 9.05 17.03
CA LEU A 89 13.87 9.59 17.80
C LEU A 89 13.59 8.84 19.12
N LYS A 90 14.22 7.66 19.31
CA LYS A 90 14.14 6.91 20.56
C LYS A 90 15.23 7.39 21.52
N THR A 91 14.99 8.52 22.17
CA THR A 91 15.72 8.99 23.37
C THR A 91 15.17 8.34 24.63
#